data_AF-A0A515EUT0-F1
#
_entry.id   AF-A0A515EUT0-F1
#
_cell.length_a   1.000
_cell.length_b   1.000
_cell.length_c   1.000
_cell.angle_alpha   90.00
_cell.angle_beta   90.00
_cell.angle_gamma   90.00
#
_symmetry.space_group_name_H-M   'P 1'
#
loop_
_entity.id
_entity.type
_entity.pdbx_description
1 polymer ?
#
loop_
_entity_poly.entity_id
_entity_poly.type
_entity_poly.pdbx_seq_one_letter_code
_entity_poly.pdbx_strand_id
1 'polypeptide(L)'
;MNSQQIQKLRTDLGLSQPEFAQLFGAHSMTVSRWERDKATPTPYQLALMHQFRQTADVKKAQAEETVKNLLVGAGVVAALIWLLGAKK
;
A
#
# COMPACT_ATOMS: atom_id res chain seq x y z
N MET A 1 7.84 -14.72 2.06
CA MET A 1 8.39 -13.36 1.93
C MET A 1 9.80 -13.34 2.52
N ASN A 2 10.78 -12.69 1.87
CA ASN A 2 12.11 -12.45 2.43
C ASN A 2 12.13 -11.19 3.33
N SER A 3 13.25 -10.91 4.02
CA SER A 3 13.36 -9.77 4.93
C SER A 3 13.01 -8.43 4.30
N GLN A 4 13.49 -8.17 3.07
CA GLN A 4 13.24 -6.92 2.35
C GLN A 4 11.76 -6.77 1.98
N GLN A 5 11.11 -7.87 1.59
CA GLN A 5 9.67 -7.87 1.32
C GLN A 5 8.84 -7.62 2.58
N ILE A 6 9.26 -8.15 3.74
CA ILE A 6 8.60 -7.91 5.02
C ILE A 6 8.74 -6.43 5.42
N GLN A 7 9.96 -5.89 5.35
CA GLN A 7 10.20 -4.48 5.63
C GLN A 7 9.39 -3.58 4.68
N LYS A 8 9.38 -3.91 3.39
CA LYS A 8 8.63 -3.17 2.38
C LYS A 8 7.13 -3.21 2.65
N LEU A 9 6.55 -4.37 2.96
CA LEU A 9 5.14 -4.48 3.31
C LEU A 9 4.82 -3.58 4.50
N ARG A 10 5.65 -3.60 5.56
CA ARG A 10 5.46 -2.75 6.73
C ARG A 10 5.47 -1.27 6.37
N THR A 11 6.47 -0.82 5.61
CA THR A 11 6.59 0.60 5.25
C THR A 11 5.52 1.06 4.27
N ASP A 12 5.12 0.20 3.33
CA ASP A 12 4.03 0.49 2.39
C ASP A 12 2.68 0.63 3.12
N LEU A 13 2.51 -0.04 4.27
CA LEU A 13 1.37 0.12 5.18
C LEU A 13 1.52 1.32 6.14
N GLY A 14 2.67 2.02 6.14
CA GLY A 14 2.92 3.15 7.02
C GLY A 14 3.14 2.79 8.49
N LEU A 15 3.53 1.55 8.80
CA LEU A 15 3.61 1.05 10.18
C LEU A 15 5.04 1.06 10.74
N SER A 16 5.15 1.30 12.05
CA SER A 16 6.34 1.01 12.83
C SER A 16 6.49 -0.49 13.09
N GLN A 17 7.69 -0.94 13.52
CA GLN A 17 7.91 -2.36 13.85
C GLN A 17 6.98 -2.88 14.96
N PRO A 18 6.72 -2.14 16.07
CA PRO A 18 5.74 -2.54 17.06
C PRO A 18 4.31 -2.70 16.52
N GLU A 19 3.82 -1.74 15.73
CA GLU A 19 2.47 -1.81 15.14
C GLU A 19 2.34 -2.98 14.17
N PHE A 20 3.37 -3.20 13.34
CA PHE A 20 3.42 -4.36 12.46
C PHE A 20 3.43 -5.67 13.25
N ALA A 21 4.17 -5.74 14.36
CA ALA A 21 4.25 -6.93 15.19
C ALA A 21 2.88 -7.30 15.79
N GLN A 22 2.10 -6.30 16.21
CA GLN A 22 0.75 -6.50 16.75
C GLN A 22 -0.19 -7.19 15.75
N LEU A 23 -0.10 -6.89 14.45
CA LEU A 23 -0.91 -7.54 13.41
C LEU A 23 -0.69 -9.06 13.32
N PHE A 24 0.49 -9.54 13.71
CA PHE A 24 0.88 -10.95 13.58
C PHE A 24 1.07 -11.65 14.93
N GLY A 25 0.62 -11.04 16.03
CA GLY A 25 0.78 -11.58 17.38
C GLY A 25 2.25 -11.76 17.79
N ALA A 26 3.14 -10.89 17.32
CA ALA A 26 4.57 -10.95 17.56
C ALA A 26 5.06 -9.79 18.43
N HIS A 27 6.28 -9.92 18.96
CA HIS A 27 6.99 -8.81 19.61
C HIS A 27 7.76 -7.97 18.59
N SER A 28 7.96 -6.68 18.84
CA SER A 28 8.69 -5.76 17.95
C SER A 28 10.10 -6.26 17.61
N MET A 29 10.80 -6.82 18.60
CA MET A 29 12.12 -7.43 18.40
C MET A 29 12.09 -8.62 17.42
N THR A 30 10.98 -9.37 17.37
CA THR A 30 10.80 -10.47 16.41
C THR A 30 10.71 -9.93 14.99
N VAL A 31 9.96 -8.85 14.77
CA VAL A 31 9.91 -8.16 13.46
C VAL A 31 11.28 -7.64 13.06
N SER A 32 12.02 -7.01 13.98
CA SER A 32 13.41 -6.60 13.73
C SER A 32 14.30 -7.76 13.30
N ARG A 33 14.11 -8.97 13.86
CA ARG A 33 14.84 -10.17 13.45
C ARG A 33 14.40 -10.66 12.07
N TRP A 34 13.11 -10.61 11.74
CA TRP A 34 12.60 -10.94 10.40
C TRP A 34 13.19 -10.02 9.33
N GLU A 35 13.22 -8.71 9.58
CA GLU A 35 13.75 -7.70 8.65
C GLU A 35 15.28 -7.73 8.48
N ARG A 36 15.98 -8.53 9.30
CA ARG A 36 17.45 -8.72 9.24
C ARG A 36 17.86 -10.15 8.90
N ASP A 37 16.92 -10.97 8.44
CA ASP A 37 17.12 -12.40 8.14
C ASP A 37 17.68 -13.20 9.34
N LYS A 38 17.40 -12.77 10.58
CA LYS A 38 17.84 -13.44 11.82
C LYS A 38 16.79 -14.39 12.40
N ALA A 39 15.59 -14.39 11.83
CA ALA A 39 14.50 -15.29 12.12
C ALA A 39 13.53 -15.29 10.93
N THR A 40 12.75 -16.34 10.79
CA THR A 40 11.68 -16.43 9.79
C THR A 40 10.32 -16.35 10.49
N PRO A 41 9.31 -15.67 9.90
CA PRO A 41 7.95 -15.75 10.42
C PRO A 41 7.40 -17.19 10.27
N THR A 42 6.40 -17.54 11.08
CA THR A 42 5.73 -18.83 10.94
C THR A 42 4.97 -18.93 9.61
N PRO A 43 4.62 -20.13 9.13
CA PRO A 43 3.82 -20.28 7.90
C PRO A 43 2.50 -19.49 7.93
N TYR A 44 1.83 -19.45 9.09
CA TYR A 44 0.60 -18.68 9.28
C TYR A 44 0.84 -17.17 9.16
N GLN A 45 1.90 -16.66 9.79
CA GLN A 45 2.27 -15.25 9.70
C GLN A 45 2.63 -14.86 8.25
N LEU A 46 3.37 -15.72 7.55
CA LEU A 46 3.66 -15.51 6.14
C LEU A 46 2.40 -15.47 5.27
N ALA A 47 1.45 -16.40 5.49
CA ALA A 47 0.19 -16.42 4.76
C ALA A 47 -0.62 -15.13 4.99
N LEU A 48 -0.69 -14.65 6.24
CA LEU A 48 -1.32 -13.37 6.56
C LEU A 48 -0.61 -12.20 5.85
N MET A 49 0.72 -12.13 5.92
CA MET A 49 1.48 -11.07 5.24
C MET A 49 1.23 -11.07 3.73
N HIS A 50 1.12 -12.23 3.10
CA HIS A 50 0.73 -12.34 1.69
C HIS A 50 -0.67 -11.79 1.42
N GLN A 51 -1.65 -12.09 2.28
CA GLN A 51 -3.01 -11.56 2.16
C GLN A 51 -3.05 -10.03 2.32
N PHE A 52 -2.33 -9.49 3.30
CA PHE A 52 -2.19 -8.04 3.49
C PHE A 52 -1.56 -7.39 2.27
N ARG A 53 -0.51 -8.00 1.70
CA ARG A 53 0.15 -7.48 0.50
C ARG A 53 -0.79 -7.42 -0.69
N GLN A 54 -1.48 -8.52 -0.99
CA GLN A 54 -2.44 -8.58 -2.10
C GLN A 54 -3.55 -7.54 -1.94
N THR A 55 -4.08 -7.38 -0.72
CA THR A 55 -5.13 -6.42 -0.45
C THR A 55 -4.63 -4.98 -0.61
N ALA A 56 -3.43 -4.67 -0.12
CA ALA A 56 -2.81 -3.36 -0.27
C ALA A 56 -2.56 -3.01 -1.74
N ASP A 57 -2.07 -3.96 -2.54
CA ASP A 57 -1.82 -3.77 -3.97
C ASP A 57 -3.12 -3.50 -4.74
N VAL A 58 -4.19 -4.25 -4.46
CA VAL A 58 -5.52 -4.04 -5.05
C VAL A 58 -6.08 -2.65 -4.68
N LYS A 59 -5.98 -2.26 -3.40
CA LYS A 59 -6.46 -0.95 -2.93
C LYS A 59 -5.67 0.21 -3.55
N LYS A 60 -4.36 0.04 -3.72
CA LYS A 60 -3.50 1.03 -4.38
C LYS A 60 -3.91 1.22 -5.85
N ALA A 61 -4.09 0.13 -6.60
CA ALA A 61 -4.52 0.21 -7.99
C ALA A 61 -5.88 0.89 -8.15
N GLN A 62 -6.84 0.60 -7.25
CA GLN A 62 -8.15 1.27 -7.24
C GLN A 62 -8.04 2.78 -6.98
N ALA A 63 -7.16 3.19 -6.05
CA ALA A 63 -6.94 4.60 -5.76
C ALA A 63 -6.31 5.34 -6.95
N GLU A 64 -5.30 4.74 -7.59
CA GLU A 64 -4.65 5.31 -8.78
C GLU A 64 -5.65 5.51 -9.93
N GLU A 65 -6.50 4.52 -10.19
CA GLU A 65 -7.55 4.62 -11.21
C GLU A 65 -8.61 5.69 -10.87
N THR A 66 -8.99 5.80 -9.59
CA THR A 66 -9.93 6.84 -9.14
C THR A 66 -9.36 8.24 -9.35
N VAL A 67 -8.09 8.46 -8.99
CA VAL A 67 -7.41 9.74 -9.19
C VAL A 67 -7.30 10.07 -10.68
N LYS A 68 -6.94 9.10 -11.51
CA LYS A 68 -6.87 9.27 -12.97
C LYS A 68 -8.21 9.69 -13.56
N ASN A 69 -9.29 9.00 -13.20
CA ASN A 69 -10.64 9.31 -13.70
C ASN A 69 -11.12 10.69 -13.25
N LEU A 70 -10.78 11.10 -12.02
CA LEU A 70 -11.05 12.45 -11.54
C LEU A 70 -10.31 13.52 -12.35
N LEU A 71 -9.02 13.32 -12.63
CA LEU A 71 -8.21 14.26 -13.41
C LEU A 71 -8.70 14.38 -14.85
N VAL A 72 -9.05 13.26 -15.50
CA VAL A 72 -9.62 13.26 -16.85
C VAL A 72 -10.96 14.01 -16.88
N GLY A 73 -11.86 13.71 -15.94
CA GLY A 73 -13.15 14.40 -15.84
C GLY A 73 -12.99 15.91 -15.63
N ALA A 74 -12.10 16.32 -14.72
CA ALA A 74 -11.81 17.73 -14.48
C ALA A 74 -11.22 18.42 -15.71
N GLY A 75 -10.29 17.76 -16.42
CA GLY A 75 -9.71 18.28 -17.66
C GLY A 75 -10.73 18.46 -18.78
N VAL A 76 -11.63 17.49 -18.96
CA VAL A 76 -12.72 17.58 -19.96
C VAL A 76 -13.66 18.76 -19.64
N VAL A 77 -14.08 18.92 -18.38
CA VAL A 77 -14.95 20.03 -17.98
C VAL A 77 -14.26 21.38 -18.22
N ALA A 78 -12.99 21.52 -17.83
CA ALA A 78 -12.24 22.75 -18.04
C ALA A 78 -12.10 23.10 -19.54
N ALA A 79 -11.82 22.11 -20.38
CA ALA A 79 -11.73 22.30 -21.84
C ALA A 79 -13.07 22.75 -22.45
N LEU A 80 -14.19 22.17 -22.01
CA LEU A 80 -15.53 22.58 -22.46
C LEU A 80 -15.86 24.02 -22.06
N ILE A 81 -15.52 24.42 -20.82
CA ILE A 81 -15.70 25.81 -20.36
C ILE A 81 -14.89 26.77 -21.24
N TRP A 82 -13.64 26.42 -21.57
CA TRP A 82 -12.81 27.23 -22.45
C TRP A 82 -13.38 27.37 -23.87
N LEU A 83 -13.77 26.24 -24.50
CA LEU A 83 -14.32 26.24 -25.85
C LEU A 83 -15.66 26.99 -25.95
N LEU A 84 -16.54 26.84 -24.95
CA LEU A 84 -17.85 27.49 -24.94
C LEU A 84 -17.76 28.96 -24.51
N GLY A 85 -16.80 29.31 -23.66
CA GLY A 85 -16.54 30.67 -23.19
C GLY A 85 -15.75 31.55 -24.17
N ALA A 86 -14.99 30.94 -25.09
CA ALA A 86 -14.24 31.65 -26.13
C ALA A 86 -15.11 32.30 -27.22
N LYS A 87 -16.44 32.18 -27.13
CA LYS A 87 -17.40 32.82 -28.02
C LYS A 87 -17.91 34.13 -27.43
N LYS A 88 -17.02 35.12 -27.27
CA LYS A 88 -17.35 36.55 -27.09
C LYS A 88 -16.32 37.42 -27.79
#